data_AF-A0A2M7NER5-F1
#
_entry.id   AF-A0A2M7NER5-F1
#
_cell.length_a   1.000
_cell.length_b   1.000
_cell.length_c   1.000
_cell.angle_alpha   90.00
_cell.angle_beta   90.00
_cell.angle_gamma   90.00
#
_symmetry.space_group_name_H-M   'P 1'
#
loop_
_entity.id
_entity.type
_entity.pdbx_description
1 polymer ?
#
loop_
_entity_poly.entity_id
_entity_poly.type
_entity_poly.pdbx_seq_one_letter_code
_entity_poly.pdbx_strand_id
1 'polypeptide(L)' 'MNFPKANYVVDKQGQKLFVQLSVSEWETFLKEVKQLKAEIELKRQLKDAFKEVGQIQRGEKKATTLKDFLNEI' A
#
# COMPACT_ATOMS: atom_id res chain seq x y z
N MET A 1 6.33 -10.46 6.71
CA MET A 1 4.86 -10.50 6.85
C MET A 1 4.50 -11.84 7.42
N ASN A 2 3.88 -11.86 8.60
CA ASN A 2 3.45 -13.10 9.23
C ASN A 2 1.97 -13.32 8.92
N PHE A 3 1.61 -14.48 8.36
CA PHE A 3 0.22 -14.77 8.03
C PHE A 3 -0.50 -15.36 9.25
N PRO A 4 -1.70 -14.88 9.59
CA PRO A 4 -2.48 -15.44 10.69
C PRO A 4 -2.72 -16.93 10.50
N LYS A 5 -2.69 -17.70 11.59
CA LYS A 5 -3.09 -19.10 11.55
C LYS A 5 -4.61 -19.17 11.48
N ALA A 6 -5.12 -19.66 10.36
CA ALA A 6 -6.55 -19.78 10.12
C ALA A 6 -7.04 -21.21 10.30
N ASN A 7 -8.11 -21.36 11.06
CA ASN A 7 -9.01 -22.50 11.06
C ASN A 7 -10.22 -22.22 10.15
N TYR A 8 -11.02 -23.24 9.87
CA TYR A 8 -12.19 -23.10 9.01
C TYR A 8 -13.42 -23.69 9.68
N VAL A 9 -14.52 -22.95 9.61
CA VAL A 9 -15.84 -23.50 9.89
C VAL A 9 -16.32 -24.16 8.61
N VAL A 10 -16.64 -25.45 8.68
CA VAL A 10 -17.08 -26.25 7.54
C VAL A 10 -18.56 -26.62 7.67
N ASP A 11 -19.22 -26.84 6.54
CA ASP A 11 -20.57 -27.38 6.51
C ASP A 11 -20.60 -28.89 6.78
N LYS A 12 -21.81 -29.49 6.70
CA LYS A 12 -22.00 -30.94 6.91
C LYS A 12 -21.31 -31.82 5.85
N GLN A 13 -20.90 -31.24 4.72
CA GLN A 13 -20.21 -31.91 3.63
C GLN A 13 -18.69 -31.65 3.68
N GLY A 14 -18.20 -30.89 4.66
CA GLY A 14 -16.79 -30.53 4.81
C GLY A 14 -16.37 -29.33 3.95
N GLN A 15 -17.30 -28.64 3.30
CA GLN A 15 -16.97 -27.42 2.54
C GLN A 15 -16.73 -26.26 3.49
N LYS A 16 -15.64 -25.52 3.27
CA LYS A 16 -15.25 -24.37 4.10
C LYS A 16 -16.20 -23.20 3.83
N LEU A 17 -16.89 -22.75 4.88
CA LEU A 17 -17.82 -21.62 4.82
C LEU A 17 -17.21 -20.34 5.37
N PHE A 18 -16.50 -20.43 6.48
CA PHE A 18 -15.92 -19.25 7.15
C PHE A 18 -14.48 -19.51 7.57
N VAL A 19 -13.69 -18.43 7.59
CA VAL A 19 -12.33 -18.43 8.13
C VAL A 19 -12.42 -17.98 9.59
N GLN A 20 -11.85 -18.78 10.49
CA GLN A 20 -11.75 -18.46 11.90
C GLN A 20 -10.28 -18.24 12.25
N LEU A 21 -9.96 -17.12 12.86
CA LEU A 21 -8.63 -16.80 13.35
C LEU A 21 -8.73 -15.98 14.64
N SER A 22 -7.62 -15.86 15.36
CA SER A 22 -7.57 -14.97 16.52
C SER A 22 -7.79 -13.52 16.09
N VAL A 23 -8.60 -12.79 16.84
CA VAL A 23 -8.82 -11.35 16.62
C VAL A 23 -7.49 -10.58 16.72
N SER A 24 -6.63 -10.93 17.67
CA SER A 24 -5.33 -10.26 17.84
C SER A 24 -4.39 -10.50 16.66
N GLU A 25 -4.40 -11.71 16.09
CA GLU A 25 -3.62 -12.03 14.89
C GLU A 25 -4.18 -11.30 13.66
N TRP A 26 -5.51 -11.18 13.57
CA TRP A 26 -6.18 -10.42 12.50
C TRP A 26 -5.78 -8.95 12.53
N GLU A 27 -5.87 -8.32 13.69
CA GLU A 27 -5.56 -6.89 13.87
C GLU A 27 -4.09 -6.60 13.59
N THR A 28 -3.19 -7.48 14.04
CA THR A 28 -1.75 -7.39 13.76
C THR A 28 -1.50 -7.47 12.26
N PHE A 29 -2.08 -8.46 11.59
CA PHE A 29 -1.96 -8.61 10.14
C PHE A 29 -2.50 -7.40 9.38
N LEU A 30 -3.65 -6.86 9.78
CA LEU A 30 -4.22 -5.66 9.16
C LEU A 30 -3.30 -4.44 9.32
N LYS A 31 -2.63 -4.30 10.46
CA LYS A 31 -1.64 -3.23 10.68
C LYS A 31 -0.44 -3.39 9.74
N GLU A 32 0.10 -4.59 9.61
CA GLU A 32 1.20 -4.90 8.68
C GLU A 32 0.80 -4.62 7.22
N VAL A 33 -0.40 -5.04 6.80
CA VAL A 33 -0.94 -4.78 5.45
C VAL A 33 -1.05 -3.28 5.18
N LYS A 34 -1.54 -2.50 6.16
CA LYS A 34 -1.67 -1.03 6.01
C LYS A 34 -0.30 -0.37 5.85
N GLN A 35 0.68 -0.77 6.65
CA GLN A 35 2.06 -0.27 6.54
C GLN A 35 2.66 -0.60 5.17
N LEU A 36 2.51 -1.85 4.72
CA LEU A 36 3.01 -2.26 3.41
C LEU A 36 2.37 -1.46 2.27
N LYS A 37 1.05 -1.21 2.32
CA LYS A 37 0.36 -0.37 1.34
C LYS A 37 0.91 1.06 1.32
N ALA A 38 1.15 1.66 2.49
CA ALA A 38 1.72 3.00 2.58
C ALA A 38 3.15 3.06 2.01
N GLU A 39 3.99 2.06 2.28
CA GLU A 39 5.34 1.98 1.72
C GLU A 39 5.35 1.81 0.19
N ILE A 40 4.45 0.97 -0.34
CA ILE A 40 4.30 0.78 -1.79
C ILE A 40 3.88 2.11 -2.45
N GLU A 41 2.92 2.81 -1.84
CA GLU A 41 2.44 4.09 -2.36
C GLU A 41 3.55 5.15 -2.33
N LEU A 42 4.32 5.23 -1.24
CA LEU A 42 5.47 6.13 -1.17
C LEU A 42 6.51 5.82 -2.25
N LYS A 43 6.84 4.53 -2.46
CA LYS A 43 7.79 4.12 -3.51
C LYS A 43 7.28 4.50 -4.90
N ARG A 44 5.98 4.39 -5.15
CA ARG A 44 5.35 4.80 -6.42
C ARG A 44 5.49 6.30 -6.62
N GLN A 45 5.12 7.10 -5.61
CA GLN A 45 5.24 8.56 -5.65
C GLN A 45 6.70 9.01 -5.87
N LEU A 46 7.66 8.39 -5.19
CA LEU A 46 9.08 8.69 -5.39
C LEU A 46 9.55 8.36 -6.80
N LYS A 47 9.15 7.21 -7.34
CA LYS A 47 9.47 6.82 -8.72
C LYS A 47 8.93 7.84 -9.73
N ASP A 48 7.69 8.29 -9.53
CA ASP A 48 7.07 9.28 -10.40
C ASP A 48 7.77 10.64 -10.30
N ALA A 49 8.13 11.07 -9.08
CA ALA A 49 8.91 12.29 -8.85
C ALA A 49 10.30 12.23 -9.52
N PHE A 50 11.02 11.11 -9.41
CA PHE A 50 12.32 10.96 -10.09
C PHE A 50 12.18 10.98 -11.61
N LYS A 51 11.11 10.38 -12.16
CA LYS A 51 10.81 10.44 -13.60
C LYS A 51 10.57 11.88 -14.04
N GLU A 52 9.81 12.65 -13.27
CA GLU A 52 9.54 14.06 -13.52
C GLU A 52 10.82 14.90 -13.50
N VAL A 53 11.70 14.71 -12.51
CA VAL A 53 13.00 15.38 -12.48
C VAL A 53 13.82 15.09 -13.74
N GLY A 54 13.81 13.84 -14.22
CA GLY A 54 14.47 13.48 -15.48
C GLY A 54 13.87 14.18 -16.70
N GLN A 55 12.55 14.37 -16.75
CA GLN A 55 11.88 15.14 -17.81
C GLN A 55 12.26 16.62 -17.77
N ILE A 56 12.37 17.19 -16.56
CA ILE A 56 12.83 18.57 -16.36
C ILE A 56 14.27 18.73 -16.87
N GLN A 57 15.16 17.81 -16.52
CA GLN A 57 16.56 17.84 -16.97
C GLN A 57 16.70 17.74 -18.50
N ARG A 58 15.81 17.01 -19.17
CA ARG A 58 15.77 16.92 -20.64
C ARG A 58 15.05 18.10 -21.32
N GLY A 59 14.49 19.03 -20.55
CA GLY A 59 13.72 20.17 -21.06
C GLY A 59 12.30 19.79 -21.56
N GLU A 60 11.85 18.55 -21.31
CA GLU A 60 10.52 18.05 -21.69
C GLU A 60 9.41 18.61 -20.77
N LYS A 61 9.77 19.03 -19.56
CA LYS A 61 8.85 19.63 -18.58
C LYS A 61 9.50 20.85 -17.93
N LYS A 62 8.73 21.89 -17.63
CA LYS A 62 9.24 23.07 -16.92
C LYS A 62 9.43 22.73 -15.43
N ALA A 63 10.54 23.17 -14.86
CA ALA A 63 10.71 23.16 -13.41
C ALA A 63 9.65 24.07 -12.77
N THR A 64 9.01 23.59 -11.72
CA THR A 64 8.13 24.40 -10.86
C THR A 64 8.87 24.71 -9.57
N THR A 65 8.62 25.87 -8.98
CA THR A 65 9.19 26.18 -7.66
C THR A 65 8.38 25.47 -6.57
N LEU A 66 9.00 25.19 -5.42
CA LEU A 66 8.27 24.65 -4.27
C LEU A 66 7.08 25.54 -3.87
N LYS A 67 7.23 26.86 -4.03
CA LYS A 67 6.16 27.83 -3.76
C LYS A 67 4.98 27.66 -4.72
N ASP A 68 5.25 27.50 -6.01
CA ASP A 68 4.19 27.33 -7.01
C ASP A 68 3.46 26.01 -6.81
N PHE A 69 4.19 24.93 -6.54
CA PHE A 69 3.63 23.63 -6.19
C PHE A 69 2.69 23.68 -4.97
N LEU A 70 3.09 24.37 -3.90
CA LEU A 70 2.29 24.49 -2.68
C LEU A 70 1.00 25.32 -2.85
N ASN A 71 0.90 26.13 -3.90
CA ASN A 71 -0.29 26.94 -4.19
C ASN A 71 -1.29 26.25 -5.16
N GLU A 72 -0.98 25.04 -5.65
CA GLU A 72 -1.87 24.26 -6.54
C GLU A 72 -2.85 23.33 -5.76
N ILE A 73 -2.76 23.32 -4.42
CA ILE A 73 -3.54 22.47 -3.50
C ILE A 73 -4.58 23.35 -2.77
#